data_AF-A0A2G9HYL0-F1
#
_entry.id   AF-A0A2G9HYL0-F1
#
_cell.length_a   1.000
_cell.length_b   1.000
_cell.length_c   1.000
_cell.angle_alpha   90.00
_cell.angle_beta   90.00
_cell.angle_gamma   90.00
#
_symmetry.space_group_name_H-M   'P 1'
#
loop_
_entity.id
_entity.type
_entity.pdbx_description
1 polymer ?
#
loop_
_entity_poly.entity_id
_entity_poly.type
_entity_poly.pdbx_seq_one_letter_code
_entity_poly.pdbx_strand_id
1 'polypeptide(L)'
;MEPVPQSWKGTCQPGLLALGALHAAKRDIAVVANCGNSGPTPSTVTNVAPWIVSVGASRIDRVFSSPVLLGNGIKIQGQTLTPHTLIMMRPLVYAGDEEISGTSNNDTSGQCLSGALSPEQVRGKIVLCLSGYSANVEKGLEVKRAVGLGFILQNPIDGISISVDAHVLPGTAIFSNDSDFVLNYIRSNKNATARIVPVRTVVGSKPSPFMAGFSSTGPNAFDPNILKPDITAPGLNILAAWSGASVGGPSHVVDPTTYGKRKIKKMKSKSHFGKEEGIK
;
A
#
# COMPACT_ATOMS: atom_id res chain seq x y z
N MET A 1 -11.18 -37.55 15.90
CA MET A 1 -9.86 -36.97 15.62
C MET A 1 -8.84 -37.95 16.15
N GLU A 2 -8.13 -38.66 15.27
CA GLU A 2 -7.02 -39.52 15.72
C GLU A 2 -5.86 -38.64 16.22
N PRO A 3 -5.18 -39.05 17.30
CA PRO A 3 -4.03 -38.33 17.82
C PRO A 3 -2.84 -38.43 16.86
N VAL A 4 -2.08 -37.33 16.74
CA VAL A 4 -0.87 -37.26 15.93
C VAL A 4 0.15 -38.30 16.42
N PRO A 5 0.71 -39.17 15.56
CA PRO A 5 1.66 -40.20 15.97
C PRO A 5 2.90 -39.61 16.64
N GLN A 6 3.35 -40.24 17.74
CA GLN A 6 4.48 -39.79 18.57
C GLN A 6 5.81 -39.65 17.80
N SER A 7 5.96 -40.30 16.64
CA SER A 7 7.15 -40.22 15.78
C SER A 7 7.38 -38.85 15.13
N TRP A 8 6.44 -37.92 15.24
CA TRP A 8 6.54 -36.55 14.72
C TRP A 8 6.99 -35.52 15.77
N LYS A 9 7.46 -35.96 16.95
CA LYS A 9 7.85 -35.07 18.06
C LYS A 9 9.29 -34.52 18.01
N GLY A 10 10.01 -34.69 16.89
CA GLY A 10 11.43 -34.31 16.79
C GLY A 10 11.86 -33.50 15.55
N THR A 11 11.00 -33.29 14.56
CA THR A 11 11.35 -32.60 13.30
C THR A 11 10.13 -31.85 12.76
N CYS A 12 10.37 -30.62 12.27
CA CYS A 12 9.46 -29.72 11.56
C CYS A 12 7.98 -30.17 11.55
N GLN A 13 7.19 -29.69 12.51
CA GLN A 13 5.75 -29.92 12.47
C GLN A 13 5.18 -29.28 11.18
N PRO A 14 4.51 -30.04 10.31
CA PRO A 14 3.80 -29.45 9.18
C PRO A 14 2.70 -28.53 9.73
N GLY A 15 2.69 -27.28 9.27
CA GLY A 15 1.66 -26.31 9.67
C GLY A 15 0.25 -26.87 9.40
N LEU A 16 -0.75 -26.42 10.18
CA LEU A 16 -2.13 -26.92 10.10
C LEU A 16 -2.69 -26.89 8.66
N LEU A 17 -2.33 -25.87 7.87
CA LEU A 17 -2.71 -25.78 6.45
C LEU A 17 -2.11 -26.91 5.61
N ALA A 18 -0.85 -27.30 5.84
CA ALA A 18 -0.19 -28.39 5.13
C ALA A 18 -0.87 -29.73 5.43
N LEU A 19 -1.21 -30.01 6.68
CA LEU A 19 -1.96 -31.22 7.04
C LEU A 19 -3.34 -31.26 6.39
N GLY A 20 -4.10 -30.16 6.48
CA GLY A 20 -5.41 -30.05 5.83
C GLY A 20 -5.32 -30.23 4.31
N ALA A 21 -4.32 -29.60 3.68
CA ALA A 21 -4.09 -29.72 2.25
C ALA A 21 -3.68 -31.13 1.83
N LEU A 22 -2.95 -31.86 2.67
CA LEU A 22 -2.60 -33.26 2.40
C LEU A 22 -3.84 -34.14 2.37
N HIS A 23 -4.77 -33.95 3.31
CA HIS A 23 -6.04 -34.68 3.33
C HIS A 23 -6.93 -34.33 2.13
N ALA A 24 -6.91 -33.08 1.67
CA ALA A 24 -7.59 -32.66 0.45
C ALA A 24 -6.97 -33.31 -0.79
N ALA A 25 -5.65 -33.27 -0.92
CA ALA A 25 -4.92 -33.87 -2.04
C ALA A 25 -5.14 -35.40 -2.13
N LYS A 26 -5.21 -36.10 -0.99
CA LYS A 26 -5.58 -37.53 -0.92
C LYS A 26 -6.99 -37.85 -1.45
N ARG A 27 -7.82 -36.82 -1.66
CA ARG A 27 -9.19 -36.92 -2.20
C ARG A 27 -9.31 -36.18 -3.54
N ASP A 28 -8.20 -35.95 -4.24
CA ASP A 28 -8.13 -35.26 -5.53
C ASP A 28 -8.67 -33.81 -5.50
N ILE A 29 -8.59 -33.16 -4.33
CA ILE A 29 -8.96 -31.76 -4.15
C ILE A 29 -7.69 -30.91 -4.12
N ALA A 30 -7.51 -30.06 -5.13
CA ALA A 30 -6.39 -29.14 -5.20
C ALA A 30 -6.50 -28.02 -4.16
N VAL A 31 -5.37 -27.65 -3.55
CA VAL A 31 -5.28 -26.52 -2.62
C VAL A 31 -4.33 -25.47 -3.16
N VAL A 32 -4.85 -24.25 -3.30
CA VAL A 32 -4.09 -23.07 -3.76
C VAL A 32 -3.98 -22.10 -2.59
N ALA A 33 -2.76 -21.62 -2.31
CA ALA A 33 -2.50 -20.67 -1.24
C ALA A 33 -1.55 -19.56 -1.71
N ASN A 34 -1.61 -18.39 -1.07
CA ASN A 34 -0.62 -17.33 -1.33
C ASN A 34 0.77 -17.75 -0.83
N CYS A 35 1.83 -17.16 -1.37
CA CYS A 35 3.20 -17.45 -0.96
C CYS A 35 3.69 -16.62 0.24
N GLY A 36 2.92 -15.62 0.69
CA GLY A 36 3.28 -14.65 1.73
C GLY A 36 3.66 -13.27 1.18
N ASN A 37 3.67 -12.28 2.08
CA ASN A 37 3.90 -10.86 1.78
C ASN A 37 5.16 -10.29 2.46
N SER A 38 6.18 -11.13 2.67
CA SER A 38 7.41 -10.77 3.40
C SER A 38 8.64 -10.64 2.49
N GLY A 39 8.45 -10.59 1.18
CA GLY A 39 9.51 -10.33 0.22
C GLY A 39 10.08 -8.90 0.33
N PRO A 40 11.16 -8.59 -0.41
CA PRO A 40 11.80 -9.41 -1.45
C PRO A 40 12.95 -10.28 -0.94
N THR A 41 13.18 -10.31 0.38
CA THR A 41 14.29 -11.07 0.97
C THR A 41 14.15 -12.57 0.66
N PRO A 42 15.23 -13.26 0.27
CA PRO A 42 15.22 -14.70 0.03
C PRO A 42 14.66 -15.51 1.21
N SER A 43 14.12 -16.68 0.90
CA SER A 43 13.60 -17.65 1.90
C SER A 43 12.45 -17.12 2.76
N THR A 44 11.61 -16.24 2.21
CA THR A 44 10.42 -15.67 2.87
C THR A 44 9.12 -16.36 2.46
N VAL A 45 9.22 -17.33 1.54
CA VAL A 45 8.08 -18.10 1.01
C VAL A 45 7.43 -18.98 2.08
N THR A 46 6.10 -18.95 2.12
CA THR A 46 5.26 -19.78 2.99
C THR A 46 4.40 -20.72 2.16
N ASN A 47 3.68 -21.63 2.82
CA ASN A 47 2.81 -22.62 2.16
C ASN A 47 3.58 -23.50 1.15
N VAL A 48 4.76 -23.94 1.59
CA VAL A 48 5.77 -24.63 0.79
C VAL A 48 5.57 -26.14 0.66
N ALA A 49 4.49 -26.69 1.22
CA ALA A 49 4.23 -28.12 1.13
C ALA A 49 4.06 -28.53 -0.35
N PRO A 50 4.59 -29.69 -0.78
CA PRO A 50 4.59 -30.07 -2.19
C PRO A 50 3.20 -30.21 -2.81
N TRP A 51 2.20 -30.54 -1.98
CA TRP A 51 0.80 -30.70 -2.36
C TRP A 51 -0.02 -29.39 -2.27
N ILE A 52 0.62 -28.25 -2.03
CA ILE A 52 -0.01 -26.91 -2.10
C ILE A 52 0.57 -26.17 -3.30
N VAL A 53 -0.32 -25.63 -4.14
CA VAL A 53 0.07 -24.65 -5.17
C VAL A 53 0.22 -23.29 -4.52
N SER A 54 1.46 -22.82 -4.37
CA SER A 54 1.77 -21.52 -3.80
C SER A 54 1.89 -20.45 -4.89
N VAL A 55 1.20 -19.34 -4.67
CA VAL A 55 1.01 -18.28 -5.68
C VAL A 55 1.68 -16.99 -5.23
N GLY A 56 2.62 -16.51 -6.04
CA GLY A 56 3.24 -15.19 -5.94
C GLY A 56 2.35 -14.08 -6.52
N ALA A 57 2.58 -12.85 -6.06
CA ALA A 57 1.81 -11.68 -6.47
C ALA A 57 2.56 -10.85 -7.52
N SER A 58 1.90 -10.55 -8.63
CA SER A 58 2.37 -9.59 -9.63
C SER A 58 1.37 -8.46 -9.87
N ARG A 59 1.86 -7.42 -10.55
CA ARG A 59 1.06 -6.30 -11.01
C ARG A 59 0.62 -6.48 -12.46
N ILE A 60 -0.60 -6.06 -12.75
CA ILE A 60 -1.10 -5.82 -14.12
C ILE A 60 -0.64 -4.45 -14.66
N ASP A 61 -0.96 -4.16 -15.91
CA ASP A 61 -0.59 -2.94 -16.64
C ASP A 61 -1.37 -1.68 -16.18
N ARG A 62 -2.16 -1.80 -15.12
CA ARG A 62 -2.94 -0.73 -14.51
C ARG A 62 -2.17 0.00 -13.40
N VAL A 63 -2.19 1.33 -13.47
CA VAL A 63 -1.58 2.21 -12.46
C VAL A 63 -2.53 3.33 -12.05
N PHE A 64 -2.48 3.73 -10.77
CA PHE A 64 -3.25 4.84 -10.24
C PHE A 64 -2.34 6.07 -10.13
N SER A 65 -2.15 6.76 -11.25
CA SER A 65 -1.17 7.84 -11.41
C SER A 65 -1.68 9.13 -10.76
N SER A 66 -0.87 9.71 -9.87
CA SER A 66 -1.12 10.96 -9.17
C SER A 66 0.19 11.73 -8.99
N PRO A 67 0.74 12.31 -10.08
CA PRO A 67 2.05 12.95 -10.04
C PRO A 67 2.07 14.20 -9.15
N VAL A 68 3.25 14.54 -8.63
CA VAL A 68 3.50 15.81 -7.92
C VAL A 68 4.11 16.79 -8.90
N LEU A 69 3.52 17.98 -9.02
CA LEU A 69 4.09 19.10 -9.76
C LEU A 69 4.77 20.06 -8.78
N LEU A 70 6.08 20.20 -8.87
CA LEU A 70 6.86 21.12 -8.05
C LEU A 70 6.82 22.53 -8.64
N GLY A 71 7.06 23.56 -7.81
CA GLY A 71 7.01 24.96 -8.22
C GLY A 71 8.08 25.35 -9.25
N ASN A 72 9.14 24.55 -9.38
CA ASN A 72 10.15 24.70 -10.43
C ASN A 72 9.75 24.04 -11.77
N GLY A 73 8.52 23.54 -11.90
CA GLY A 73 7.99 22.91 -13.11
C GLY A 73 8.32 21.42 -13.25
N ILE A 74 9.12 20.86 -12.35
CA ILE A 74 9.47 19.43 -12.38
C ILE A 74 8.27 18.59 -11.94
N LYS A 75 8.08 17.48 -12.63
CA LYS A 75 6.98 16.54 -12.39
C LYS A 75 7.55 15.22 -11.87
N ILE A 76 7.20 14.89 -10.65
CA ILE A 76 7.56 13.64 -9.98
C ILE A 76 6.42 12.64 -10.14
N GLN A 77 6.75 11.39 -10.49
CA GLN A 77 5.74 10.35 -10.64
C GLN A 77 5.28 9.87 -9.27
N GLY A 78 3.97 9.85 -9.07
CA GLY A 78 3.35 9.41 -7.84
C GLY A 78 2.16 8.51 -8.09
N GLN A 79 1.80 7.71 -7.09
CA GLN A 79 0.61 6.87 -7.11
C GLN A 79 -0.20 7.00 -5.82
N THR A 80 -1.53 6.91 -5.94
CA THR A 80 -2.47 6.92 -4.80
C THR A 80 -3.83 6.36 -5.22
N LEU A 81 -4.64 5.96 -4.24
CA LEU A 81 -6.09 5.71 -4.41
C LEU A 81 -6.95 6.82 -3.76
N THR A 82 -6.31 7.89 -3.29
CA THR A 82 -6.97 8.98 -2.58
C THR A 82 -7.94 9.75 -3.49
N PRO A 83 -9.23 9.89 -3.11
CA PRO A 83 -10.21 10.64 -3.89
C PRO A 83 -10.14 12.16 -3.64
N HIS A 84 -9.45 12.60 -2.58
CA HIS A 84 -9.29 14.00 -2.24
C HIS A 84 -8.33 14.71 -3.19
N THR A 85 -8.68 15.94 -3.56
CA THR A 85 -7.90 16.73 -4.54
C THR A 85 -7.42 18.04 -3.95
N LEU A 86 -6.26 18.49 -4.43
CA LEU A 86 -5.68 19.80 -4.12
C LEU A 86 -5.31 20.49 -5.43
N ILE A 87 -6.14 21.42 -5.86
CA ILE A 87 -6.01 22.06 -7.19
C ILE A 87 -4.91 23.14 -7.19
N MET A 88 -4.66 23.77 -6.05
CA MET A 88 -3.73 24.91 -5.96
C MET A 88 -2.33 24.48 -5.52
N MET A 89 -1.32 25.19 -6.00
CA MET A 89 0.03 25.10 -5.45
C MET A 89 -0.01 25.54 -3.98
N ARG A 90 0.67 24.78 -3.13
CA ARG A 90 0.81 25.08 -1.70
C ARG A 90 2.28 25.01 -1.30
N PRO A 91 2.68 25.70 -0.22
CA PRO A 91 4.02 25.54 0.34
C PRO A 91 4.30 24.06 0.62
N LEU A 92 5.51 23.62 0.28
CA LEU A 92 5.97 22.25 0.47
C LEU A 92 7.06 22.25 1.55
N VAL A 93 6.92 21.36 2.52
CA VAL A 93 7.85 21.24 3.65
C VAL A 93 8.23 19.80 3.92
N TYR A 94 9.40 19.61 4.52
CA TYR A 94 9.85 18.32 5.00
C TYR A 94 9.39 18.13 6.45
N ALA A 95 8.78 16.98 6.75
CA ALA A 95 8.24 16.70 8.07
C ALA A 95 9.27 16.85 9.20
N GLY A 96 10.51 16.39 8.99
CA GLY A 96 11.54 16.40 10.03
C GLY A 96 11.96 17.80 10.47
N ASP A 97 11.72 18.83 9.63
CA ASP A 97 12.01 20.23 9.96
C ASP A 97 10.83 20.91 10.69
N GLU A 98 9.66 20.28 10.70
CA GLU A 98 8.38 20.84 11.19
C GLU A 98 7.79 20.00 12.35
N GLU A 99 8.64 19.20 13.00
CA GLU A 99 8.31 18.37 14.16
C GLU A 99 8.42 19.16 15.48
N ILE A 100 7.59 18.79 16.44
CA ILE A 100 7.64 19.33 17.81
C ILE A 100 8.88 18.75 18.50
N SER A 101 9.74 19.61 19.03
CA SER A 101 10.95 19.20 19.76
C SER A 101 10.67 18.13 20.81
N GLY A 102 11.40 17.01 20.74
CA GLY A 102 11.30 15.88 21.68
C GLY A 102 10.25 14.83 21.34
N THR A 103 9.51 14.97 20.22
CA THR A 103 8.53 13.96 19.77
C THR A 103 9.13 12.90 18.83
N SER A 104 10.27 13.21 18.22
CA SER A 104 11.00 12.34 17.31
C SER A 104 12.48 12.21 17.73
N ASN A 105 13.16 11.20 17.18
CA ASN A 105 14.59 10.96 17.32
C ASN A 105 15.21 10.76 15.93
N ASN A 106 16.51 10.45 15.86
CA ASN A 106 17.21 10.25 14.59
C ASN A 106 16.60 9.13 13.72
N ASP A 107 15.96 8.13 14.32
CA ASP A 107 15.37 7.00 13.61
C ASP A 107 13.91 7.26 13.18
N THR A 108 13.23 8.23 13.81
CA THR A 108 11.80 8.52 13.59
C THR A 108 11.53 9.88 12.96
N SER A 109 12.53 10.74 12.84
CA SER A 109 12.37 12.07 12.26
C SER A 109 11.90 12.00 10.80
N GLY A 110 10.97 12.88 10.45
CA GLY A 110 10.37 12.96 9.14
C GLY A 110 9.28 11.93 8.88
N GLN A 111 8.99 11.04 9.83
CA GLN A 111 8.03 9.96 9.61
C GLN A 111 6.57 10.34 9.83
N CYS A 112 6.28 11.58 10.22
CA CYS A 112 4.90 12.04 10.50
C CYS A 112 4.18 11.10 11.50
N LEU A 113 4.86 10.77 12.60
CA LEU A 113 4.28 9.96 13.67
C LEU A 113 3.16 10.73 14.37
N SER A 114 2.19 10.01 14.94
CA SER A 114 1.06 10.61 15.63
C SER A 114 1.52 11.57 16.73
N GLY A 115 1.09 12.83 16.65
CA GLY A 115 1.45 13.89 17.58
C GLY A 115 2.82 14.55 17.34
N ALA A 116 3.57 14.14 16.31
CA ALA A 116 4.91 14.66 16.06
C ALA A 116 4.92 16.01 15.34
N LEU A 117 3.97 16.29 14.44
CA LEU A 117 3.99 17.52 13.64
C LEU A 117 3.48 18.74 14.42
N SER A 118 4.15 19.88 14.26
CA SER A 118 3.71 21.15 14.82
C SER A 118 2.56 21.74 13.98
N PRO A 119 1.35 21.96 14.56
CA PRO A 119 0.23 22.54 13.81
C PRO A 119 0.47 23.98 13.36
N GLU A 120 1.33 24.74 14.05
CA GLU A 120 1.67 26.11 13.65
C GLU A 120 2.52 26.10 12.37
N GLN A 121 3.48 25.18 12.32
CA GLN A 121 4.41 25.01 11.23
C GLN A 121 3.78 24.35 9.99
N VAL A 122 2.90 23.37 10.16
CA VAL A 122 2.37 22.56 9.04
C VAL A 122 1.08 23.14 8.42
N ARG A 123 0.38 24.03 9.13
CA ARG A 123 -0.92 24.55 8.70
C ARG A 123 -0.89 25.11 7.28
N GLY A 124 -1.77 24.59 6.42
CA GLY A 124 -1.91 25.09 5.05
C GLY A 124 -0.87 24.58 4.06
N LYS A 125 0.04 23.69 4.47
CA LYS A 125 1.16 23.19 3.66
C LYS A 125 0.94 21.77 3.15
N ILE A 126 1.76 21.36 2.18
CA ILE A 126 1.97 19.96 1.78
C ILE A 126 3.21 19.45 2.51
N VAL A 127 3.13 18.26 3.10
CA VAL A 127 4.21 17.69 3.91
C VAL A 127 4.83 16.48 3.21
N LEU A 128 6.15 16.46 3.04
CA LEU A 128 6.89 15.26 2.68
C LEU A 128 7.17 14.43 3.94
N CYS A 129 6.59 13.22 4.01
CA CYS A 129 6.76 12.26 5.08
C CYS A 129 7.60 11.05 4.60
N LEU A 130 8.52 10.59 5.44
CA LEU A 130 9.29 9.38 5.23
C LEU A 130 8.50 8.13 5.64
N SER A 131 8.76 7.01 4.98
CA SER A 131 8.25 5.70 5.42
C SER A 131 8.88 5.25 6.74
N GLY A 132 8.24 4.34 7.48
CA GLY A 132 8.80 3.82 8.72
C GLY A 132 7.77 3.19 9.67
N TYR A 133 7.89 3.48 10.96
CA TYR A 133 7.27 2.74 12.08
C TYR A 133 5.73 2.78 12.18
N SER A 134 5.05 3.60 11.38
CA SER A 134 3.60 3.75 11.38
C SER A 134 2.98 3.43 10.03
N ALA A 135 1.69 3.09 10.03
CA ALA A 135 0.98 2.82 8.78
C ALA A 135 0.91 4.10 7.92
N ASN A 136 1.00 3.93 6.60
CA ASN A 136 0.96 5.05 5.65
C ASN A 136 -0.27 5.95 5.81
N VAL A 137 -1.42 5.36 6.14
CA VAL A 137 -2.67 6.10 6.38
C VAL A 137 -2.62 6.90 7.69
N GLU A 138 -1.95 6.41 8.72
CA GLU A 138 -1.75 7.12 10.00
C GLU A 138 -0.89 8.37 9.81
N LYS A 139 0.14 8.30 8.96
CA LYS A 139 0.95 9.48 8.59
C LYS A 139 0.10 10.58 7.96
N GLY A 140 -0.83 10.19 7.08
CA GLY A 140 -1.81 11.11 6.50
C GLY A 140 -2.78 11.68 7.55
N LEU A 141 -3.20 10.88 8.54
CA LEU A 141 -4.02 11.35 9.66
C LEU A 141 -3.28 12.39 10.51
N GLU A 142 -1.99 12.20 10.75
CA GLU A 142 -1.16 13.15 11.48
C GLU A 142 -1.06 14.49 10.75
N VAL A 143 -0.82 14.47 9.44
CA VAL A 143 -0.82 15.70 8.63
C VAL A 143 -2.18 16.40 8.70
N LYS A 144 -3.30 15.64 8.69
CA LYS A 144 -4.65 16.22 8.87
C LYS A 144 -4.79 16.88 10.25
N ARG A 145 -4.34 16.20 11.30
CA ARG A 145 -4.38 16.70 12.70
C ARG A 145 -3.61 18.01 12.83
N ALA A 146 -2.45 18.10 12.21
CA ALA A 146 -1.62 19.31 12.15
C ALA A 146 -2.13 20.37 11.15
N VAL A 147 -3.35 20.20 10.60
CA VAL A 147 -4.01 21.15 9.68
C VAL A 147 -3.24 21.32 8.35
N GLY A 148 -2.51 20.30 7.93
CA GLY A 148 -1.91 20.20 6.60
C GLY A 148 -2.96 19.96 5.52
N LEU A 149 -2.65 20.39 4.28
CA LEU A 149 -3.56 20.30 3.14
C LEU A 149 -3.24 19.19 2.16
N GLY A 150 -2.02 18.65 2.22
CA GLY A 150 -1.57 17.56 1.37
C GLY A 150 -0.40 16.83 2.01
N PHE A 151 -0.12 15.62 1.55
CA PHE A 151 1.13 14.97 1.93
C PHE A 151 1.70 14.09 0.82
N ILE A 152 3.02 13.96 0.83
CA ILE A 152 3.79 13.15 -0.09
C ILE A 152 4.47 12.09 0.76
N LEU A 153 4.28 10.82 0.42
CA LEU A 153 4.91 9.70 1.13
C LEU A 153 6.11 9.19 0.33
N GLN A 154 7.28 9.16 0.95
CA GLN A 154 8.41 8.39 0.42
C GLN A 154 8.08 6.91 0.50
N ASN A 155 8.30 6.17 -0.58
CA ASN A 155 8.28 4.71 -0.55
C ASN A 155 9.62 4.17 -0.02
N PRO A 156 9.64 3.14 0.86
CA PRO A 156 10.86 2.72 1.55
C PRO A 156 11.83 1.91 0.69
N ILE A 157 11.35 1.32 -0.41
CA ILE A 157 12.15 0.45 -1.27
C ILE A 157 12.09 0.95 -2.71
N ASP A 158 13.26 1.26 -3.28
CA ASP A 158 13.39 1.66 -4.68
C ASP A 158 13.17 0.49 -5.63
N GLY A 159 12.58 0.78 -6.79
CA GLY A 159 12.57 -0.14 -7.93
C GLY A 159 11.62 -1.33 -7.87
N ILE A 160 10.90 -1.58 -6.77
CA ILE A 160 10.04 -2.77 -6.67
C ILE A 160 8.54 -2.45 -6.73
N SER A 161 8.02 -1.48 -5.96
CA SER A 161 6.63 -0.99 -6.10
C SER A 161 6.36 0.23 -5.22
N ILE A 162 5.58 1.21 -5.72
CA ILE A 162 5.04 2.31 -4.90
C ILE A 162 3.82 1.82 -4.11
N SER A 163 3.76 2.08 -2.80
CA SER A 163 2.54 1.84 -2.01
C SER A 163 1.38 2.69 -2.51
N VAL A 164 0.24 2.06 -2.80
CA VAL A 164 -0.93 2.77 -3.31
C VAL A 164 -2.04 2.71 -2.26
N ASP A 165 -2.05 3.72 -1.41
CA ASP A 165 -2.99 3.84 -0.31
C ASP A 165 -4.05 4.91 -0.59
N ALA A 166 -5.21 4.78 0.08
CA ALA A 166 -6.23 5.81 0.14
C ALA A 166 -6.12 6.58 1.46
N HIS A 167 -5.92 7.88 1.36
CA HIS A 167 -5.67 8.74 2.51
C HIS A 167 -6.84 9.67 2.83
N VAL A 168 -6.79 10.31 4.00
CA VAL A 168 -7.81 11.27 4.51
C VAL A 168 -7.77 12.65 3.88
N LEU A 169 -6.69 12.95 3.18
CA LEU A 169 -6.38 14.24 2.59
C LEU A 169 -5.57 13.99 1.32
N PRO A 170 -5.50 14.96 0.38
CA PRO A 170 -4.77 14.81 -0.88
C PRO A 170 -3.36 14.25 -0.65
N GLY A 171 -3.11 13.04 -1.13
CA GLY A 171 -1.90 12.30 -0.81
C GLY A 171 -1.36 11.56 -2.02
N THR A 172 -0.04 11.42 -2.10
CA THR A 172 0.57 10.52 -3.09
C THR A 172 1.88 9.94 -2.57
N ALA A 173 2.13 8.69 -2.89
CA ALA A 173 3.43 8.07 -2.66
C ALA A 173 4.32 8.23 -3.90
N ILE A 174 5.61 8.43 -3.69
CA ILE A 174 6.66 8.58 -4.71
C ILE A 174 7.81 7.60 -4.42
N PHE A 175 8.68 7.35 -5.40
CA PHE A 175 9.87 6.51 -5.18
C PHE A 175 10.86 7.14 -4.20
N SER A 176 11.79 6.36 -3.63
CA SER A 176 12.73 6.89 -2.64
C SER A 176 13.69 7.88 -3.29
N ASN A 177 14.26 7.55 -4.45
CA ASN A 177 15.10 8.47 -5.22
C ASN A 177 14.41 9.81 -5.55
N ASP A 178 13.12 9.76 -5.89
CA ASP A 178 12.28 10.93 -6.13
C ASP A 178 12.07 11.73 -4.84
N SER A 179 11.96 11.06 -3.69
CA SER A 179 11.84 11.72 -2.39
C SER A 179 13.10 12.48 -1.99
N ASP A 180 14.29 11.94 -2.29
CA ASP A 180 15.57 12.62 -2.07
C ASP A 180 15.67 13.88 -2.93
N PHE A 181 15.21 13.79 -4.18
CA PHE A 181 15.11 14.93 -5.08
C PHE A 181 14.17 16.01 -4.52
N VAL A 182 12.99 15.62 -4.05
CA VAL A 182 12.02 16.54 -3.44
C VAL A 182 12.59 17.18 -2.17
N LEU A 183 13.29 16.42 -1.33
CA LEU A 183 13.94 16.94 -0.12
C LEU A 183 15.02 17.97 -0.46
N ASN A 184 15.84 17.70 -1.48
CA ASN A 184 16.83 18.67 -1.97
C ASN A 184 16.18 19.93 -2.55
N TYR A 185 15.04 19.78 -3.24
CA TYR A 185 14.25 20.93 -3.71
C TYR A 185 13.72 21.79 -2.55
N ILE A 186 13.22 21.17 -1.48
CA ILE A 186 12.76 21.88 -0.26
C ILE A 186 13.93 22.65 0.37
N ARG A 187 15.08 22.01 0.54
CA ARG A 187 16.26 22.62 1.20
C ARG A 187 16.90 23.75 0.39
N SER A 188 16.86 23.66 -0.94
CA SER A 188 17.46 24.67 -1.84
C SER A 188 16.53 25.85 -2.14
N ASN A 189 15.23 25.75 -1.83
CA ASN A 189 14.25 26.79 -2.15
C ASN A 189 13.39 27.16 -0.94
N LYS A 190 13.63 28.35 -0.37
CA LYS A 190 12.87 28.88 0.78
C LYS A 190 11.36 29.01 0.52
N ASN A 191 10.95 29.11 -0.74
CA ASN A 191 9.55 29.17 -1.17
C ASN A 191 9.17 27.92 -1.99
N ALA A 192 9.67 26.75 -1.58
CA ALA A 192 9.30 25.48 -2.18
C ALA A 192 7.77 25.31 -2.18
N THR A 193 7.22 24.98 -3.34
CA THR A 193 5.79 24.73 -3.49
C THR A 193 5.55 23.46 -4.30
N ALA A 194 4.41 22.85 -4.08
CA ALA A 194 3.97 21.69 -4.86
C ALA A 194 2.46 21.67 -5.05
N ARG A 195 2.03 20.85 -5.99
CA ARG A 195 0.63 20.46 -6.20
C ARG A 195 0.56 18.97 -6.49
N ILE A 196 -0.34 18.29 -5.78
CA ILE A 196 -0.65 16.88 -6.02
C ILE A 196 -1.73 16.83 -7.12
N VAL A 197 -1.37 16.26 -8.27
CA VAL A 197 -2.31 16.15 -9.40
C VAL A 197 -3.36 15.10 -9.06
N PRO A 198 -4.66 15.34 -9.31
CA PRO A 198 -5.71 14.37 -9.07
C PRO A 198 -5.41 12.99 -9.69
N VAL A 199 -5.75 11.93 -8.97
CA VAL A 199 -5.53 10.55 -9.40
C VAL A 199 -6.27 10.25 -10.70
N ARG A 200 -5.59 9.52 -11.59
CA ARG A 200 -6.18 8.90 -12.78
C ARG A 200 -5.74 7.46 -12.91
N THR A 201 -6.66 6.60 -13.37
CA THR A 201 -6.31 5.24 -13.78
C THR A 201 -5.69 5.27 -15.16
N VAL A 202 -4.49 4.71 -15.30
CA VAL A 202 -3.79 4.53 -16.58
C VAL A 202 -3.61 3.03 -16.81
N VAL A 203 -3.90 2.56 -18.02
CA VAL A 203 -3.77 1.16 -18.46
C VAL A 203 -2.69 1.10 -19.55
N GLY A 204 -2.06 -0.05 -19.77
CA GLY A 204 -0.95 -0.20 -20.71
C GLY A 204 0.41 0.27 -20.17
N SER A 205 0.57 0.35 -18.85
CA SER A 205 1.86 0.68 -18.23
C SER A 205 2.85 -0.49 -18.36
N LYS A 206 4.12 -0.16 -18.63
CA LYS A 206 5.23 -1.12 -18.76
C LYS A 206 6.30 -0.84 -17.70
N PRO A 207 7.01 -1.88 -17.21
CA PRO A 207 6.83 -3.29 -17.54
C PRO A 207 5.58 -3.90 -16.88
N SER A 208 4.93 -4.85 -17.57
CA SER A 208 3.84 -5.67 -17.03
C SER A 208 3.81 -7.03 -17.72
N PRO A 209 3.64 -8.15 -16.97
CA PRO A 209 3.56 -8.22 -15.52
C PRO A 209 4.92 -7.90 -14.86
N PHE A 210 4.87 -7.42 -13.61
CA PHE A 210 6.04 -7.17 -12.79
C PHE A 210 5.77 -7.66 -11.36
N MET A 211 6.78 -8.24 -10.69
CA MET A 211 6.60 -8.80 -9.35
C MET A 211 6.25 -7.71 -8.34
N ALA A 212 5.27 -7.98 -7.47
CA ALA A 212 4.97 -7.10 -6.37
C ALA A 212 6.10 -7.19 -5.33
N GLY A 213 6.55 -6.07 -4.77
CA GLY A 213 7.74 -6.09 -3.92
C GLY A 213 7.59 -6.79 -2.59
N PHE A 214 6.37 -6.90 -2.08
CA PHE A 214 6.07 -7.70 -0.90
C PHE A 214 5.99 -9.21 -1.21
N SER A 215 5.88 -9.64 -2.48
CA SER A 215 5.66 -11.05 -2.79
C SER A 215 6.83 -11.87 -2.25
N SER A 216 6.56 -12.76 -1.29
CA SER A 216 7.59 -13.62 -0.70
C SER A 216 8.30 -14.45 -1.76
N THR A 217 9.61 -14.65 -1.57
CA THR A 217 10.48 -15.34 -2.52
C THR A 217 11.06 -16.61 -1.91
N GLY A 218 11.36 -17.59 -2.76
CA GLY A 218 12.13 -18.77 -2.37
C GLY A 218 13.58 -18.45 -1.97
N PRO A 219 14.40 -19.47 -1.69
CA PRO A 219 14.07 -20.90 -1.74
C PRO A 219 13.13 -21.36 -0.62
N ASN A 220 12.58 -22.56 -0.77
CA ASN A 220 11.85 -23.23 0.31
C ASN A 220 12.81 -23.53 1.48
N ALA A 221 12.51 -22.99 2.66
CA ALA A 221 13.35 -23.13 3.85
C ALA A 221 13.36 -24.57 4.44
N PHE A 222 12.36 -25.40 4.12
CA PHE A 222 12.27 -26.78 4.61
C PHE A 222 12.95 -27.78 3.69
N ASP A 223 12.75 -27.63 2.38
CA ASP A 223 13.40 -28.45 1.36
C ASP A 223 13.74 -27.59 0.13
N PRO A 224 14.99 -27.11 0.02
CA PRO A 224 15.43 -26.28 -1.09
C PRO A 224 15.36 -26.97 -2.47
N ASN A 225 15.24 -28.31 -2.52
CA ASN A 225 15.09 -29.03 -3.79
C ASN A 225 13.69 -28.87 -4.38
N ILE A 226 12.72 -28.40 -3.59
CA ILE A 226 11.35 -28.13 -4.03
C ILE A 226 11.21 -26.62 -4.21
N LEU A 227 11.28 -26.17 -5.47
CA LEU A 227 11.19 -24.76 -5.82
C LEU A 227 9.82 -24.18 -5.44
N LYS A 228 9.84 -23.00 -4.81
CA LYS A 228 8.66 -22.22 -4.43
C LYS A 228 8.94 -20.72 -4.63
N PRO A 229 7.95 -19.87 -4.97
CA PRO A 229 6.55 -20.24 -5.26
C PRO A 229 6.39 -21.01 -6.58
N ASP A 230 5.25 -21.68 -6.78
CA ASP A 230 5.02 -22.50 -7.98
C ASP A 230 4.61 -21.66 -9.20
N ILE A 231 3.80 -20.63 -8.98
CA ILE A 231 3.24 -19.77 -10.04
C ILE A 231 3.07 -18.34 -9.53
N THR A 232 2.94 -17.39 -10.45
CA THR A 232 2.61 -16.00 -10.15
C THR A 232 1.27 -15.61 -10.78
N ALA A 233 0.49 -14.81 -10.07
CA ALA A 233 -0.79 -14.28 -10.55
C ALA A 233 -0.96 -12.78 -10.18
N PRO A 234 -1.86 -12.05 -10.87
CA PRO A 234 -2.25 -10.69 -10.49
C PRO A 234 -2.69 -10.59 -9.02
N GLY A 235 -1.91 -9.89 -8.21
CA GLY A 235 -2.15 -9.71 -6.77
C GLY A 235 -1.91 -8.29 -6.25
N LEU A 236 -1.35 -7.40 -7.08
CA LEU A 236 -1.13 -6.00 -6.70
C LEU A 236 -2.25 -5.09 -7.25
N ASN A 237 -2.91 -4.37 -6.35
CA ASN A 237 -3.91 -3.35 -6.69
C ASN A 237 -5.11 -3.88 -7.49
N ILE A 238 -5.66 -5.04 -7.10
CA ILE A 238 -6.82 -5.68 -7.76
C ILE A 238 -8.13 -5.19 -7.14
N LEU A 239 -9.13 -4.92 -7.99
CA LEU A 239 -10.46 -4.49 -7.53
C LEU A 239 -11.29 -5.73 -7.17
N ALA A 240 -11.90 -5.73 -5.98
CA ALA A 240 -12.74 -6.82 -5.48
C ALA A 240 -13.93 -6.29 -4.67
N ALA A 241 -14.89 -7.16 -4.35
CA ALA A 241 -16.01 -6.83 -3.48
C ALA A 241 -15.54 -6.55 -2.05
N TRP A 242 -16.20 -5.61 -1.36
CA TRP A 242 -15.86 -5.21 0.00
C TRP A 242 -17.11 -4.97 0.85
N SER A 243 -17.09 -5.41 2.11
CA SER A 243 -18.22 -5.24 3.02
C SER A 243 -18.33 -3.80 3.54
N GLY A 244 -19.46 -3.14 3.31
CA GLY A 244 -19.73 -1.79 3.82
C GLY A 244 -19.87 -1.70 5.35
N ALA A 245 -19.95 -2.84 6.05
CA ALA A 245 -19.98 -2.90 7.51
C ALA A 245 -18.57 -2.85 8.14
N SER A 246 -17.52 -3.03 7.35
CA SER A 246 -16.15 -3.03 7.86
C SER A 246 -15.65 -1.60 8.12
N VAL A 247 -15.13 -1.40 9.33
CA VAL A 247 -14.38 -0.19 9.73
C VAL A 247 -12.97 -0.33 9.14
N GLY A 248 -12.71 0.32 8.01
CA GLY A 248 -11.41 0.27 7.33
C GLY A 248 -11.47 -0.05 5.83
N GLY A 249 -12.64 0.08 5.19
CA GLY A 249 -12.71 -0.09 3.74
C GLY A 249 -11.79 0.86 2.97
N PRO A 250 -11.51 0.57 1.68
CA PRO A 250 -10.47 1.21 0.87
C PRO A 250 -10.67 2.71 0.60
N SER A 251 -11.75 3.30 1.12
CA SER A 251 -12.05 4.75 1.11
C SER A 251 -12.69 5.23 2.42
N HIS A 252 -12.87 4.35 3.40
CA HIS A 252 -13.38 4.68 4.72
C HIS A 252 -12.22 4.95 5.64
N VAL A 253 -11.65 6.15 5.56
CA VAL A 253 -10.93 6.64 6.72
C VAL A 253 -11.96 7.16 7.71
N VAL A 254 -12.03 6.50 8.86
CA VAL A 254 -12.94 6.88 9.94
C VAL A 254 -12.50 8.23 10.47
N ASP A 255 -13.31 9.27 10.22
CA ASP A 255 -13.21 10.50 11.00
C ASP A 255 -13.80 10.22 12.39
N PRO A 256 -13.01 10.29 13.48
CA PRO A 256 -13.45 9.94 14.83
C PRO A 256 -14.61 10.81 15.33
N THR A 257 -14.90 11.94 14.70
CA THR A 257 -16.06 12.79 15.04
C THR A 257 -17.41 12.23 14.56
N THR A 258 -17.41 11.19 13.72
CA THR A 258 -18.64 10.65 13.08
C THR A 258 -19.32 9.52 13.85
N TYR A 259 -18.86 9.22 15.08
CA TYR A 259 -19.32 8.06 15.86
C TYR A 259 -20.82 8.13 16.25
N GLY A 260 -21.50 9.27 16.07
CA GLY A 260 -22.87 9.49 16.53
C GLY A 260 -23.98 9.59 15.47
N LYS A 261 -23.69 9.51 14.16
CA LYS A 261 -24.74 9.71 13.14
C LYS A 261 -24.57 8.79 11.92
N ARG A 262 -25.16 7.60 11.93
CA ARG A 262 -25.39 6.83 10.70
C ARG A 262 -26.84 6.38 10.57
N LYS A 263 -27.64 7.22 9.91
CA LYS A 263 -28.81 6.78 9.15
C LYS A 263 -28.31 5.95 7.98
N ILE A 264 -28.75 4.69 7.90
CA ILE A 264 -28.51 3.79 6.78
C ILE A 264 -29.07 4.43 5.50
N LYS A 265 -28.20 4.95 4.63
CA LYS A 265 -28.55 5.26 3.25
C LYS A 265 -27.80 4.27 2.36
N LYS A 266 -28.49 3.19 1.99
CA LYS A 266 -28.06 2.25 0.94
C LYS A 266 -27.62 3.05 -0.29
N MET A 267 -26.34 3.03 -0.64
CA MET A 267 -25.90 3.41 -1.98
C MET A 267 -26.42 2.33 -2.94
N LYS A 268 -27.52 2.65 -3.62
CA LYS A 268 -27.97 1.91 -4.81
C LYS A 268 -26.89 2.07 -5.88
N SER A 269 -26.20 1.01 -6.26
CA SER A 269 -25.63 0.95 -7.61
C SER A 269 -26.83 0.82 -8.57
N LYS A 270 -27.21 1.93 -9.20
CA LYS A 270 -27.99 1.85 -10.43
C LYS A 270 -27.01 1.50 -11.54
N SER A 271 -26.99 0.24 -11.94
CA SER A 271 -26.52 -0.14 -13.26
C SER A 271 -27.44 0.53 -14.29
N HIS A 272 -26.91 1.49 -15.03
CA HIS A 272 -27.42 1.80 -16.36
C HIS A 272 -26.58 1.00 -17.34
N PHE A 273 -27.04 -0.22 -17.62
CA PHE A 273 -26.69 -0.89 -18.87
C PHE A 273 -27.41 -0.12 -19.97
N GLY A 274 -26.62 0.58 -20.80
CA GLY A 274 -27.09 1.12 -22.07
C GLY A 274 -27.57 -0.05 -22.94
N LYS A 275 -28.77 0.11 -23.48
CA LYS A 275 -29.36 -0.77 -24.49
C LYS A 275 -28.41 -0.84 -25.69
N GLU A 276 -28.11 -2.07 -26.14
CA GLU A 276 -27.73 -2.30 -27.53
C GLU A 276 -28.94 -1.97 -28.41
N GLU A 277 -28.83 -0.93 -29.23
CA GLU A 277 -29.63 -0.79 -30.44
C GLU A 277 -28.87 -1.46 -31.58
N GLY A 278 -29.51 -2.46 -32.19
CA GLY A 278 -29.01 -3.14 -33.37
C GLY A 278 -29.15 -2.29 -34.63
N ILE A 279 -28.11 -2.33 -35.46
CA ILE A 279 -28.04 -1.96 -36.89
C ILE A 279 -26.82 -2.75 -37.39
N LYS A 280 -26.82 -3.66 -38.37
CA LYS A 280 -27.70 -4.09 -39.45
C LYS A 280 -27.42 -5.57 -39.73
#